data_AF-A0A1V3WUW3-F1
#
_entry.id   AF-A0A1V3WUW3-F1
#
_cell.length_a   1.000
_cell.length_b   1.000
_cell.length_c   1.000
_cell.angle_alpha   90.00
_cell.angle_beta   90.00
_cell.angle_gamma   90.00
#
_symmetry.space_group_name_H-M   'P 1'
#
loop_
_entity.id
_entity.type
_entity.pdbx_description
1 polymer ?
#
loop_
_entity_poly.entity_id
_entity_poly.type
_entity_poly.pdbx_seq_one_letter_code
_entity_poly.pdbx_strand_id
1 'polypeptide(L)'
;MRPLTDTLGRRGGHGCRNRRGRAGRPHSGRTVTASLVPQQAEIDLGGPIAHTLAYGNTVPGPLIRAAVGDEIVVAVTNRLDRPTSVHWHGIALRNDMDGVVPATPNIEAGHDFTYRFSVPDPGTYWAHPHVGLEEDMGLYLPVIIDDPTEPGRYDAEWIVVLDDWTDGVGKSPQQIYDALVDPNKPTAMPTPTPPSTTPPTTTDTTSTTSATSTTTTTETTPSSPMPGMPGGDVASSDLLGGDAGDVAYPYYLINGRIPAAPRPSMPNRDSESGSGSSMPPQTPRSVSRWPDIR
;
A
#
# COMPACT_ATOMS: atom_id res chain seq x y z
N MET A 1 48.99 -44.16 -5.43
CA MET A 1 48.30 -42.85 -5.41
C MET A 1 46.91 -43.05 -4.82
N ARG A 2 46.63 -42.48 -3.65
CA ARG A 2 45.30 -42.44 -3.02
C ARG A 2 44.67 -41.08 -3.35
N PRO A 3 43.37 -40.98 -3.69
CA PRO A 3 42.72 -39.68 -3.76
C PRO A 3 42.29 -39.24 -2.36
N LEU A 4 42.54 -37.95 -2.07
CA LEU A 4 42.14 -37.25 -0.85
C LEU A 4 40.61 -37.12 -0.76
N THR A 5 40.08 -37.39 0.41
CA THR A 5 38.74 -36.99 0.86
C THR A 5 38.73 -35.50 1.20
N ASP A 6 37.90 -34.72 0.51
CA ASP A 6 37.67 -33.32 0.88
C ASP A 6 36.58 -33.25 1.95
N THR A 7 37.01 -32.94 3.17
CA THR A 7 36.15 -32.70 4.33
C THR A 7 36.26 -31.22 4.65
N LEU A 8 35.35 -30.39 4.11
CA LEU A 8 35.32 -28.97 4.42
C LEU A 8 34.08 -28.60 5.26
N GLY A 9 34.31 -28.58 6.57
CA GLY A 9 34.19 -27.36 7.37
C GLY A 9 32.85 -26.64 7.39
N ARG A 10 31.99 -27.05 8.32
CA ARG A 10 30.86 -26.26 8.84
C ARG A 10 31.41 -25.00 9.54
N ARG A 11 31.21 -23.81 8.98
CA ARG A 11 31.29 -22.53 9.70
C ARG A 11 30.01 -21.75 9.49
N GLY A 12 29.49 -21.23 10.60
CA GLY A 12 28.26 -20.45 10.68
C GLY A 12 28.39 -19.12 9.93
N GLY A 13 27.29 -18.77 9.28
CA GLY A 13 27.02 -17.45 8.72
C GLY A 13 25.51 -17.31 8.62
N HIS A 14 24.95 -16.39 9.39
CA HIS A 14 23.59 -15.91 9.21
C HIS A 14 23.58 -15.10 7.92
N GLY A 15 23.21 -15.75 6.82
CA GLY A 15 22.98 -15.13 5.53
C GLY A 15 21.74 -15.77 4.92
N CYS A 16 20.83 -14.94 4.40
CA CYS A 16 19.61 -15.34 3.71
C CYS A 16 19.90 -16.52 2.76
N ARG A 17 19.38 -17.70 3.10
CA ARG A 17 19.55 -18.91 2.28
C ARG A 17 18.52 -18.92 1.17
N ASN A 18 18.66 -18.07 0.16
CA ASN A 18 17.94 -18.26 -1.09
C ASN A 18 18.71 -19.26 -2.01
N ARG A 19 18.87 -20.50 -1.54
CA ARG A 19 19.66 -21.56 -2.21
C ARG A 19 18.85 -22.83 -2.54
N ARG A 20 17.52 -22.77 -2.54
CA ARG A 20 16.71 -23.92 -2.98
C ARG A 20 16.42 -23.75 -4.47
N GLY A 21 17.16 -24.48 -5.32
CA GLY A 21 16.76 -24.70 -6.71
C GLY A 21 15.37 -25.38 -6.76
N ARG A 22 14.71 -25.36 -7.92
CA ARG A 22 13.31 -25.84 -8.09
C ARG A 22 13.03 -27.20 -7.46
N ALA A 23 13.99 -28.14 -7.52
CA ALA A 23 13.88 -29.49 -6.95
C ALA A 23 13.96 -29.56 -5.41
N GLY A 24 14.43 -28.50 -4.73
CA GLY A 24 14.56 -28.43 -3.28
C GLY A 24 13.46 -27.62 -2.58
N ARG A 25 12.47 -27.11 -3.34
CA ARG A 25 11.34 -26.36 -2.78
C ARG A 25 10.34 -27.33 -2.13
N PRO A 26 9.74 -26.96 -0.99
CA PRO A 26 8.70 -27.77 -0.37
C PRO A 26 7.52 -27.93 -1.33
N HIS A 27 6.86 -29.09 -1.26
CA HIS A 27 5.64 -29.36 -2.02
C HIS A 27 4.66 -30.13 -1.15
N SER A 28 3.49 -29.54 -0.88
CA SER A 28 2.43 -30.16 -0.08
C SER A 28 1.52 -31.06 -0.92
N GLY A 29 1.50 -30.87 -2.24
CA GLY A 29 0.55 -31.48 -3.17
C GLY A 29 -0.82 -30.81 -3.19
N ARG A 30 -1.06 -29.78 -2.36
CA ARG A 30 -2.30 -28.99 -2.37
C ARG A 30 -2.18 -27.84 -3.37
N THR A 31 -3.27 -27.58 -4.09
CA THR A 31 -3.42 -26.42 -4.97
C THR A 31 -4.44 -25.45 -4.37
N VAL A 32 -4.08 -24.17 -4.32
CA VAL A 32 -4.98 -23.05 -3.98
C VAL A 32 -5.28 -22.28 -5.26
N THR A 33 -6.55 -22.20 -5.63
CA THR A 33 -6.99 -21.54 -6.86
C THR A 33 -7.70 -20.24 -6.56
N ALA A 34 -7.44 -19.19 -7.32
CA ALA A 34 -8.15 -17.92 -7.27
C ALA A 34 -8.44 -17.37 -8.68
N SER A 35 -9.35 -16.40 -8.75
CA SER A 35 -9.63 -15.65 -9.98
C SER A 35 -9.59 -14.16 -9.67
N LEU A 36 -8.85 -13.41 -10.49
CA LEU A 36 -8.73 -11.96 -10.39
C LEU A 36 -9.22 -11.33 -11.69
N VAL A 37 -10.04 -10.30 -11.56
CA VAL A 37 -10.60 -9.58 -12.71
C VAL A 37 -10.33 -8.09 -12.48
N PRO A 38 -9.16 -7.57 -12.90
CA PRO A 38 -8.92 -6.13 -12.86
C PRO A 38 -9.91 -5.42 -13.78
N GLN A 39 -10.65 -4.48 -13.21
CA GLN A 39 -11.70 -3.72 -13.89
C GLN A 39 -11.94 -2.37 -13.18
N GLN A 40 -12.66 -1.46 -13.85
CA GLN A 40 -13.21 -0.29 -13.16
C GLN A 40 -14.35 -0.70 -12.21
N ALA A 41 -14.43 -0.02 -11.05
CA ALA A 41 -15.43 -0.25 -10.04
C ALA A 41 -15.80 1.04 -9.28
N GLU A 42 -17.00 1.06 -8.72
CA GLU A 42 -17.40 2.03 -7.70
C GLU A 42 -17.16 1.44 -6.31
N ILE A 43 -16.29 2.05 -5.53
CA ILE A 43 -15.87 1.56 -4.22
C ILE A 43 -16.35 2.53 -3.14
N ASP A 44 -17.17 2.03 -2.22
CA ASP A 44 -17.56 2.77 -1.02
C ASP A 44 -16.45 2.70 0.04
N LEU A 45 -15.76 3.82 0.24
CA LEU A 45 -14.70 3.99 1.22
C LEU A 45 -15.24 4.21 2.64
N GLY A 46 -16.55 4.21 2.86
CA GLY A 46 -17.18 4.51 4.16
C GLY A 46 -17.97 5.80 4.15
N GLY A 47 -18.63 6.10 3.04
CA GLY A 47 -19.30 7.36 2.76
C GLY A 47 -18.87 7.91 1.40
N PRO A 48 -17.59 8.27 1.22
CA PRO A 48 -17.06 8.63 -0.09
C PRO A 48 -17.12 7.45 -1.06
N ILE A 49 -17.62 7.69 -2.27
CA ILE A 49 -17.60 6.71 -3.36
C ILE A 49 -16.46 7.06 -4.31
N ALA A 50 -15.53 6.15 -4.51
CA ALA A 50 -14.42 6.28 -5.44
C ALA A 50 -14.73 5.52 -6.74
N HIS A 51 -14.60 6.19 -7.89
CA HIS A 51 -14.58 5.53 -9.20
C HIS A 51 -13.13 5.18 -9.54
N THR A 52 -12.76 3.91 -9.39
CA THR A 52 -11.37 3.46 -9.35
C THR A 52 -11.20 2.06 -9.95
N LEU A 53 -10.06 1.39 -9.79
CA LEU A 53 -9.88 -0.01 -10.17
C LEU A 53 -10.04 -0.96 -8.98
N ALA A 54 -10.42 -2.19 -9.28
CA ALA A 54 -10.46 -3.26 -8.29
C ALA A 54 -10.30 -4.64 -8.93
N TYR A 55 -9.80 -5.60 -8.15
CA TYR A 55 -10.00 -7.02 -8.45
C TYR A 55 -11.40 -7.43 -8.00
N GLY A 56 -12.40 -7.18 -8.85
CA GLY A 56 -13.81 -7.35 -8.50
C GLY A 56 -14.45 -6.02 -8.12
N ASN A 57 -14.94 -5.90 -6.89
CA ASN A 57 -15.74 -4.79 -6.38
C ASN A 57 -15.40 -4.42 -4.93
N THR A 58 -14.18 -4.75 -4.52
CA THR A 58 -13.62 -4.36 -3.22
C THR A 58 -12.18 -3.90 -3.39
N VAL A 59 -11.79 -2.96 -2.56
CA VAL A 59 -10.40 -2.62 -2.28
C VAL A 59 -10.20 -2.91 -0.78
N PRO A 60 -9.14 -3.61 -0.37
CA PRO A 60 -8.26 -4.41 -1.21
C PRO A 60 -9.04 -5.51 -1.96
N GLY A 61 -8.39 -6.11 -2.96
CA GLY A 61 -8.88 -7.32 -3.62
C GLY A 61 -8.97 -8.52 -2.67
N PRO A 62 -9.45 -9.67 -3.17
CA PRO A 62 -9.68 -10.86 -2.34
C PRO A 62 -8.39 -11.41 -1.72
N LEU A 63 -8.46 -11.86 -0.46
CA LEU A 63 -7.36 -12.55 0.21
C LEU A 63 -7.03 -13.87 -0.51
N ILE A 64 -5.74 -14.07 -0.80
CA ILE A 64 -5.20 -15.40 -1.15
C ILE A 64 -4.46 -15.94 0.06
N ARG A 65 -4.89 -17.09 0.59
CA ARG A 65 -4.25 -17.76 1.72
C ARG A 65 -3.87 -19.19 1.37
N ALA A 66 -2.61 -19.55 1.60
CA ALA A 66 -2.06 -20.86 1.32
C ALA A 66 -1.11 -21.29 2.45
N ALA A 67 -0.61 -22.52 2.44
CA ALA A 67 0.45 -22.97 3.35
C ALA A 67 1.78 -23.20 2.60
N VAL A 68 2.89 -23.20 3.33
CA VAL A 68 4.22 -23.53 2.78
C VAL A 68 4.17 -24.84 1.99
N GLY A 69 4.63 -24.78 0.73
CA GLY A 69 4.66 -25.89 -0.20
C GLY A 69 3.42 -26.06 -1.08
N ASP A 70 2.35 -25.32 -0.84
CA ASP A 70 1.19 -25.30 -1.73
C ASP A 70 1.57 -24.75 -3.13
N GLU A 71 0.80 -25.13 -4.15
CA GLU A 71 0.82 -24.49 -5.45
C GLU A 71 -0.33 -23.47 -5.54
N ILE A 72 0.00 -22.21 -5.80
CA ILE A 72 -0.99 -21.17 -6.09
C ILE A 72 -1.24 -21.13 -7.59
N VAL A 73 -2.51 -21.13 -7.98
CA VAL A 73 -2.98 -21.01 -9.37
C VAL A 73 -3.98 -19.86 -9.46
N VAL A 74 -3.60 -18.77 -10.12
CA VAL A 74 -4.47 -17.60 -10.25
C VAL A 74 -4.77 -17.33 -11.72
N ALA A 75 -6.04 -17.43 -12.08
CA ALA A 75 -6.53 -17.00 -13.38
C ALA A 75 -6.81 -15.49 -13.33
N VAL A 76 -6.19 -14.73 -14.23
CA VAL A 76 -6.39 -13.29 -14.34
C VAL A 76 -7.03 -12.99 -15.69
N THR A 77 -8.19 -12.32 -15.66
CA THR A 77 -8.90 -11.87 -16.87
C THR A 77 -8.85 -10.36 -16.95
N ASN A 78 -8.02 -9.83 -17.85
CA ASN A 78 -7.83 -8.39 -17.96
C ASN A 78 -9.04 -7.73 -18.63
N ARG A 79 -9.86 -7.01 -17.85
CA ARG A 79 -10.99 -6.21 -18.35
C ARG A 79 -10.69 -4.72 -18.44
N LEU A 80 -9.44 -4.32 -18.23
CA LEU A 80 -9.00 -2.96 -18.49
C LEU A 80 -8.87 -2.75 -20.00
N ASP A 81 -8.80 -1.48 -20.39
CA ASP A 81 -8.57 -1.03 -21.76
C ASP A 81 -7.07 -0.95 -22.12
N ARG A 82 -6.20 -1.47 -21.24
CA ARG A 82 -4.73 -1.41 -21.34
C ARG A 82 -4.07 -2.67 -20.76
N PRO A 83 -2.78 -2.91 -21.06
CA PRO A 83 -2.04 -4.02 -20.46
C PRO A 83 -1.91 -3.88 -18.95
N THR A 84 -1.94 -5.01 -18.23
CA THR A 84 -1.72 -5.07 -16.78
C THR A 84 -0.84 -6.27 -16.42
N SER A 85 -0.51 -6.43 -15.14
CA SER A 85 0.14 -7.63 -14.62
C SER A 85 -0.28 -7.90 -13.17
N VAL A 86 0.16 -9.02 -12.61
CA VAL A 86 0.10 -9.29 -11.18
C VAL A 86 1.47 -9.75 -10.71
N HIS A 87 2.17 -8.89 -9.97
CA HIS A 87 3.41 -9.20 -9.29
C HIS A 87 3.14 -9.73 -7.89
N TRP A 88 3.88 -10.77 -7.49
CA TRP A 88 3.71 -11.47 -6.22
C TRP A 88 4.79 -11.02 -5.24
N HIS A 89 4.58 -9.84 -4.66
CA HIS A 89 5.59 -9.10 -3.93
C HIS A 89 6.25 -9.93 -2.83
N GLY A 90 7.56 -10.12 -2.94
CA GLY A 90 8.40 -10.80 -1.95
C GLY A 90 8.39 -12.33 -2.00
N ILE A 91 7.56 -12.96 -2.83
CA ILE A 91 7.52 -14.43 -2.95
C ILE A 91 8.69 -14.91 -3.82
N ALA A 92 9.49 -15.84 -3.30
CA ALA A 92 10.58 -16.48 -4.05
C ALA A 92 10.05 -17.52 -5.06
N LEU A 93 9.45 -17.06 -6.17
CA LEU A 93 8.83 -17.91 -7.19
C LEU A 93 9.73 -18.12 -8.42
N ARG A 94 9.13 -18.49 -9.56
CA ARG A 94 9.80 -18.70 -10.87
C ARG A 94 9.63 -17.45 -11.73
N ASN A 95 10.68 -16.99 -12.40
CA ASN A 95 10.70 -15.68 -13.07
C ASN A 95 9.59 -15.46 -14.12
N ASP A 96 9.14 -16.52 -14.79
CA ASP A 96 8.06 -16.48 -15.80
C ASP A 96 6.65 -16.44 -15.19
N MET A 97 6.55 -16.38 -13.86
CA MET A 97 5.30 -16.19 -13.09
C MET A 97 5.40 -15.02 -12.12
N ASP A 98 6.42 -14.16 -12.28
CA ASP A 98 6.68 -13.05 -11.36
C ASP A 98 5.86 -11.80 -11.68
N GLY A 99 5.27 -11.71 -12.87
CA GLY A 99 4.43 -10.58 -13.25
C GLY A 99 5.19 -9.28 -13.56
N VAL A 100 6.50 -9.38 -13.79
CA VAL A 100 7.37 -8.26 -14.14
C VAL A 100 8.05 -8.50 -15.48
N VAL A 101 8.00 -7.51 -16.36
CA VAL A 101 8.69 -7.53 -17.65
C VAL A 101 10.21 -7.39 -17.48
N PRO A 102 11.04 -8.02 -18.33
CA PRO A 102 10.66 -8.85 -19.48
C PRO A 102 10.43 -10.34 -19.13
N ALA A 103 10.61 -10.74 -17.86
CA ALA A 103 10.60 -12.15 -17.48
C ALA A 103 9.21 -12.78 -17.57
N THR A 104 8.18 -12.05 -17.16
CA THR A 104 6.78 -12.37 -17.39
C THR A 104 6.19 -11.28 -18.30
N PRO A 105 5.60 -11.62 -19.46
CA PRO A 105 4.95 -10.62 -20.31
C PRO A 105 3.72 -10.04 -19.61
N ASN A 106 3.38 -8.80 -19.95
CA ASN A 106 2.11 -8.20 -19.52
C ASN A 106 0.91 -8.94 -20.13
N ILE A 107 -0.22 -8.84 -19.45
CA ILE A 107 -1.51 -9.33 -19.91
C ILE A 107 -2.16 -8.22 -20.73
N GLU A 108 -2.23 -8.41 -22.05
CA GLU A 108 -2.87 -7.44 -22.94
C GLU A 108 -4.34 -7.19 -22.59
N ALA A 109 -4.89 -6.05 -23.01
CA ALA A 109 -6.29 -5.71 -22.79
C ALA A 109 -7.23 -6.77 -23.38
N GLY A 110 -8.17 -7.29 -22.59
CA GLY A 110 -9.11 -8.34 -23.01
C GLY A 110 -8.50 -9.74 -23.10
N HIS A 111 -7.24 -9.93 -22.70
CA HIS A 111 -6.59 -11.24 -22.65
C HIS A 111 -6.55 -11.81 -21.23
N ASP A 112 -6.32 -13.12 -21.16
CA ASP A 112 -6.20 -13.88 -19.92
C ASP A 112 -4.76 -14.38 -19.72
N PHE A 113 -4.35 -14.50 -18.47
CA PHE A 113 -3.12 -15.19 -18.08
C PHE A 113 -3.33 -16.00 -16.80
N THR A 114 -2.68 -17.16 -16.70
CA THR A 114 -2.73 -17.99 -15.48
C THR A 114 -1.36 -18.04 -14.83
N TYR A 115 -1.24 -17.44 -13.64
CA TYR A 115 -0.08 -17.59 -12.79
C TYR A 115 -0.11 -18.95 -12.09
N ARG A 116 1.01 -19.68 -12.10
CA ARG A 116 1.16 -20.97 -11.42
C ARG A 116 2.54 -21.13 -10.79
N PHE A 117 2.61 -21.12 -9.47
CA PHE A 117 3.87 -21.23 -8.73
C PHE A 117 3.69 -21.85 -7.35
N SER A 118 4.76 -22.46 -6.84
CA SER A 118 4.79 -22.96 -5.46
C SER A 118 5.32 -21.90 -4.50
N VAL A 119 4.78 -21.88 -3.28
CA VAL A 119 5.15 -20.93 -2.22
C VAL A 119 6.11 -21.57 -1.22
N PRO A 120 7.41 -21.21 -1.21
CA PRO A 120 8.40 -21.95 -0.44
C PRO A 120 8.56 -21.48 1.02
N ASP A 121 8.17 -20.25 1.33
CA ASP A 121 8.45 -19.59 2.60
C ASP A 121 7.16 -19.02 3.20
N PRO A 122 6.96 -19.13 4.53
CA PRO A 122 5.79 -18.55 5.19
C PRO A 122 5.95 -17.03 5.37
N GLY A 123 4.83 -16.32 5.45
CA GLY A 123 4.85 -14.89 5.69
C GLY A 123 3.59 -14.15 5.26
N THR A 124 3.62 -12.84 5.50
CA THR A 124 2.65 -11.88 4.97
C THR A 124 3.22 -11.23 3.72
N TYR A 125 2.54 -11.42 2.61
CA TYR A 125 2.86 -10.89 1.30
C TYR A 125 1.63 -10.16 0.74
N TRP A 126 1.76 -9.67 -0.48
CA TRP A 126 0.72 -8.99 -1.22
C TRP A 126 1.00 -9.11 -2.71
N ALA A 127 0.01 -8.79 -3.54
CA ALA A 127 0.15 -8.78 -4.97
C ALA A 127 -0.45 -7.52 -5.58
N HIS A 128 0.21 -6.98 -6.60
CA HIS A 128 -0.12 -5.72 -7.25
C HIS A 128 0.44 -5.69 -8.69
N PRO A 129 -0.11 -4.90 -9.62
CA PRO A 129 0.47 -4.74 -10.94
C PRO A 129 1.86 -4.09 -10.89
N HIS A 130 2.72 -4.49 -11.82
CA HIS A 130 4.01 -3.85 -12.07
C HIS A 130 3.98 -3.03 -13.37
N VAL A 131 2.79 -2.50 -13.70
CA VAL A 131 2.47 -1.73 -14.89
C VAL A 131 1.72 -0.46 -14.47
N GLY A 132 2.22 0.70 -14.92
CA GLY A 132 1.60 1.99 -14.64
C GLY A 132 1.52 2.30 -13.14
N LEU A 133 0.45 3.01 -12.76
CA LEU A 133 0.13 3.40 -11.37
C LEU A 133 -1.12 2.66 -10.88
N GLU A 134 -1.36 1.44 -11.38
CA GLU A 134 -2.61 0.71 -11.14
C GLU A 134 -2.75 0.21 -9.70
N GLU A 135 -1.62 0.01 -9.02
CA GLU A 135 -1.54 -0.21 -7.57
C GLU A 135 -2.20 0.95 -6.81
N ASP A 136 -1.81 2.19 -7.09
CA ASP A 136 -2.37 3.42 -6.49
C ASP A 136 -3.83 3.70 -6.91
N MET A 137 -4.35 2.91 -7.86
CA MET A 137 -5.74 2.93 -8.30
C MET A 137 -6.54 1.72 -7.73
N GLY A 138 -6.03 1.02 -6.72
CA GLY A 138 -6.78 -0.04 -6.01
C GLY A 138 -6.54 -1.47 -6.48
N LEU A 139 -5.66 -1.71 -7.45
CA LEU A 139 -5.26 -3.07 -7.82
C LEU A 139 -4.18 -3.59 -6.88
N TYR A 140 -4.60 -4.04 -5.70
CA TYR A 140 -3.74 -4.79 -4.79
C TYR A 140 -4.56 -5.76 -3.95
N LEU A 141 -3.91 -6.83 -3.44
CA LEU A 141 -4.53 -7.78 -2.53
C LEU A 141 -3.52 -8.41 -1.57
N PRO A 142 -3.95 -8.82 -0.35
CA PRO A 142 -3.09 -9.52 0.57
C PRO A 142 -2.89 -10.99 0.15
N VAL A 143 -1.68 -11.51 0.37
CA VAL A 143 -1.31 -12.90 0.15
C VAL A 143 -0.66 -13.45 1.43
N ILE A 144 -1.29 -14.42 2.09
CA ILE A 144 -0.80 -14.98 3.36
C ILE A 144 -0.34 -16.42 3.16
N ILE A 145 0.91 -16.72 3.51
CA ILE A 145 1.47 -18.07 3.47
C ILE A 145 1.69 -18.56 4.90
N ASP A 146 0.88 -19.52 5.30
CA ASP A 146 0.89 -20.15 6.61
C ASP A 146 2.07 -21.11 6.78
N ASP A 147 2.75 -21.03 7.94
CA ASP A 147 3.64 -22.09 8.39
C ASP A 147 2.81 -23.15 9.15
N PRO A 148 2.67 -24.38 8.63
CA PRO A 148 1.96 -25.46 9.32
C PRO A 148 2.65 -25.91 10.62
N THR A 149 3.89 -25.46 10.85
CA THR A 149 4.71 -25.75 12.03
C THR A 149 4.97 -24.53 12.91
N GLU A 150 4.23 -23.42 12.71
CA GLU A 150 4.33 -22.20 13.49
C GLU A 150 4.23 -22.50 15.01
N PRO A 151 5.27 -22.18 15.81
CA PRO A 151 5.26 -22.42 17.25
C PRO A 151 4.41 -21.41 18.03
N GLY A 152 4.17 -20.22 17.45
CA GLY A 152 3.34 -19.19 18.03
C GLY A 152 1.89 -19.64 18.23
N ARG A 153 1.31 -19.26 19.36
CA ARG A 153 -0.12 -19.41 19.63
C ARG A 153 -0.72 -18.03 19.74
N TYR A 154 -1.79 -17.79 19.00
CA TYR A 154 -2.52 -16.52 18.99
C TYR A 154 -4.00 -16.85 19.08
N ASP A 155 -4.75 -16.06 19.85
CA ASP A 155 -6.20 -16.21 19.98
C ASP A 155 -6.95 -15.66 18.75
N ALA A 156 -6.33 -14.71 18.04
CA ALA A 156 -6.86 -14.10 16.83
C ALA A 156 -5.75 -13.61 15.91
N GLU A 157 -6.06 -13.56 14.62
CA GLU A 157 -5.21 -13.00 13.58
C GLU A 157 -6.00 -11.96 12.79
N TRP A 158 -5.37 -10.82 12.50
CA TRP A 158 -5.97 -9.72 11.77
C TRP A 158 -5.05 -9.31 10.62
N ILE A 159 -5.62 -9.23 9.42
CA ILE A 159 -4.95 -8.65 8.26
C ILE A 159 -5.34 -7.18 8.19
N VAL A 160 -4.33 -6.32 8.22
CA VAL A 160 -4.48 -4.87 8.15
C VAL A 160 -3.69 -4.37 6.95
N VAL A 161 -4.39 -3.82 5.97
CA VAL A 161 -3.84 -3.10 4.83
C VAL A 161 -4.04 -1.61 5.09
N LEU A 162 -2.95 -0.86 5.01
CA LEU A 162 -2.94 0.60 5.16
C LEU A 162 -2.65 1.20 3.79
N ASP A 163 -3.39 2.24 3.45
CA ASP A 163 -3.26 2.90 2.15
C ASP A 163 -3.51 4.41 2.28
N ASP A 164 -2.92 5.19 1.40
CA ASP A 164 -3.20 6.61 1.24
C ASP A 164 -3.90 6.83 -0.12
N TRP A 165 -5.00 7.57 -0.13
CA TRP A 165 -5.97 7.45 -1.20
C TRP A 165 -6.32 8.78 -1.87
N THR A 166 -6.18 8.81 -3.19
CA THR A 166 -6.52 9.97 -4.05
C THR A 166 -7.45 9.61 -5.20
N ASP A 167 -7.33 8.40 -5.76
CA ASP A 167 -8.03 8.02 -6.99
C ASP A 167 -9.55 8.01 -6.85
N GLY A 168 -10.25 8.52 -7.86
CA GLY A 168 -11.72 8.58 -7.88
C GLY A 168 -12.36 9.56 -6.88
N VAL A 169 -11.59 10.23 -6.02
CA VAL A 169 -12.09 11.19 -5.00
C VAL A 169 -11.30 12.50 -4.95
N GLY A 170 -10.23 12.63 -5.73
CA GLY A 170 -9.37 13.80 -5.84
C GLY A 170 -8.62 13.81 -7.17
N LYS A 171 -7.38 14.32 -7.18
CA LYS A 171 -6.48 14.16 -8.33
C LYS A 171 -6.18 12.67 -8.52
N SER A 172 -6.18 12.18 -9.75
CA SER A 172 -5.76 10.80 -10.00
C SER A 172 -4.25 10.63 -9.76
N PRO A 173 -3.78 9.41 -9.46
CA PRO A 173 -2.34 9.11 -9.37
C PRO A 173 -1.56 9.60 -10.59
N GLN A 174 -2.13 9.46 -11.80
CA GLN A 174 -1.49 9.97 -13.03
C GLN A 174 -1.36 11.50 -13.02
N GLN A 175 -2.41 12.24 -12.62
CA GLN A 175 -2.34 13.70 -12.53
C GLN A 175 -1.32 14.17 -11.49
N ILE A 176 -1.19 13.44 -10.39
CA ILE A 176 -0.20 13.71 -9.34
C ILE A 176 1.20 13.45 -9.90
N TYR A 177 1.42 12.28 -10.51
CA TYR A 177 2.69 11.93 -11.14
C TYR A 177 3.10 12.97 -12.19
N ASP A 178 2.21 13.32 -13.11
CA ASP A 178 2.47 14.31 -14.16
C ASP A 178 2.89 15.66 -13.58
N ALA A 179 2.24 16.11 -12.49
CA ALA A 179 2.61 17.35 -11.80
C ALA A 179 3.97 17.25 -11.09
N LEU A 180 4.32 16.09 -10.55
CA LEU A 180 5.62 15.86 -9.89
C LEU A 180 6.79 15.82 -10.87
N VAL A 181 6.57 15.29 -12.08
CA VAL A 181 7.61 15.14 -13.10
C VAL A 181 7.66 16.28 -14.13
N ASP A 182 6.75 17.27 -14.04
CA ASP A 182 6.73 18.41 -14.95
C ASP A 182 8.03 19.24 -14.82
N PRO A 183 8.87 19.31 -15.86
CA PRO A 183 10.10 20.11 -15.82
C PRO A 183 9.83 21.62 -15.73
N ASN A 184 8.60 22.07 -16.01
CA ASN A 184 8.19 23.47 -15.93
C ASN A 184 7.37 23.77 -14.68
N LYS A 185 7.31 22.86 -13.69
CA LYS A 185 6.54 23.13 -12.47
C LYS A 185 7.02 24.44 -11.83
N PRO A 186 6.11 25.32 -11.40
CA PRO A 186 6.50 26.57 -10.76
C PRO A 186 7.37 26.27 -9.54
N THR A 187 8.66 26.63 -9.59
CA THR A 187 9.44 26.75 -8.36
C THR A 187 8.83 27.89 -7.55
N ALA A 188 8.60 27.66 -6.27
CA ALA A 188 7.96 28.69 -5.45
C ALA A 188 8.71 30.01 -5.59
N MET A 189 7.93 31.08 -5.72
CA MET A 189 8.43 32.44 -5.86
C MET A 189 9.48 32.72 -4.78
N PRO A 190 10.63 33.35 -5.10
CA PRO A 190 11.61 33.70 -4.08
C PRO A 190 10.93 34.59 -3.03
N THR A 191 11.07 34.21 -1.76
CA THR A 191 10.60 34.97 -0.61
C THR A 191 11.05 36.43 -0.76
N PRO A 192 10.18 37.45 -0.58
CA PRO A 192 10.64 38.82 -0.54
C PRO A 192 11.64 38.94 0.61
N THR A 193 12.89 39.25 0.28
CA THR A 193 13.94 39.56 1.25
C THR A 193 13.36 40.58 2.24
N PRO A 194 13.38 40.33 3.56
CA PRO A 194 12.99 41.35 4.51
C PRO A 194 13.87 42.60 4.25
N PRO A 195 13.29 43.81 4.25
CA PRO A 195 14.03 45.01 3.91
C PRO A 195 15.27 45.08 4.80
N SER A 196 16.43 45.29 4.18
CA SER A 196 17.68 45.52 4.87
C SER A 196 17.49 46.68 5.85
N THR A 197 17.41 46.37 7.14
CA THR A 197 17.52 47.37 8.18
C THR A 197 18.93 47.93 8.08
N THR A 198 19.04 49.11 7.48
CA THR A 198 20.27 49.89 7.49
C THR A 198 20.57 50.21 8.95
N PRO A 199 21.74 49.86 9.50
CA PRO A 199 22.08 50.25 10.86
C PRO A 199 22.14 51.77 10.94
N PRO A 200 21.58 52.43 11.99
CA PRO A 200 21.82 53.83 12.18
C PRO A 200 23.30 54.06 12.49
N THR A 201 23.89 55.04 11.83
CA THR A 201 25.20 55.59 12.18
C THR A 201 25.14 56.11 13.61
N THR A 202 25.82 55.45 14.55
CA THR A 202 26.01 55.99 15.91
C THR A 202 27.46 56.32 16.13
N THR A 203 27.72 57.62 16.21
CA THR A 203 28.92 58.22 16.79
C THR A 203 29.05 57.78 18.25
N ASP A 204 30.26 57.39 18.65
CA ASP A 204 30.64 57.10 20.03
C ASP A 204 30.27 58.24 20.97
N THR A 205 29.61 57.94 22.09
CA THR A 205 29.87 58.50 23.43
C THR A 205 29.19 57.65 24.51
N THR A 206 30.02 56.89 25.23
CA THR A 206 30.08 56.64 26.68
C THR A 206 28.80 56.44 27.54
N SER A 207 28.92 55.43 28.40
CA SER A 207 28.42 55.27 29.79
C SER A 207 27.03 54.66 30.09
N THR A 208 27.10 53.49 30.77
CA THR A 208 26.32 53.03 31.97
C THR A 208 24.81 52.85 31.77
N THR A 209 24.18 51.68 31.98
CA THR A 209 23.93 50.99 33.27
C THR A 209 23.08 49.73 33.00
N SER A 210 23.12 48.74 33.90
CA SER A 210 22.35 47.49 33.92
C SER A 210 20.82 47.65 33.98
N ALA A 211 20.05 46.71 33.38
CA ALA A 211 18.98 45.89 34.02
C ALA A 211 17.93 45.31 33.02
N THR A 212 17.80 43.97 33.07
CA THR A 212 16.56 43.17 33.29
C THR A 212 15.30 43.30 32.40
N SER A 213 14.97 42.16 31.75
CA SER A 213 13.64 41.57 31.42
C SER A 213 12.61 42.32 30.55
N THR A 214 12.01 41.64 29.56
CA THR A 214 10.72 40.92 29.67
C THR A 214 10.20 40.51 28.27
N THR A 215 9.68 39.29 28.19
CA THR A 215 9.02 38.62 27.07
C THR A 215 7.78 39.37 26.56
N THR A 216 7.53 39.38 25.23
CA THR A 216 6.18 39.55 24.68
C THR A 216 6.06 38.73 23.39
N THR A 217 5.29 37.64 23.46
CA THR A 217 4.79 36.87 22.33
C THR A 217 3.48 37.49 21.84
N THR A 218 3.40 37.85 20.57
CA THR A 218 2.15 38.26 19.93
C THR A 218 1.67 37.10 19.04
N GLU A 219 0.59 36.43 19.46
CA GLU A 219 -0.18 35.50 18.64
C GLU A 219 -0.71 36.21 17.39
N THR A 220 -0.58 35.57 16.23
CA THR A 220 -1.34 35.95 15.03
C THR A 220 -2.11 34.73 14.55
N THR A 221 -3.42 34.81 14.67
CA THR A 221 -4.42 33.81 14.26
C THR A 221 -4.38 33.58 12.75
N PRO A 222 -4.40 32.33 12.22
CA PRO A 222 -4.54 32.11 10.79
C PRO A 222 -6.00 32.29 10.36
N SER A 223 -6.21 33.14 9.38
CA SER A 223 -7.47 33.37 8.68
C SER A 223 -7.91 32.13 7.90
N SER A 224 -9.17 31.72 8.08
CA SER A 224 -9.80 30.60 7.36
C SER A 224 -9.80 30.81 5.85
N PRO A 225 -9.59 29.75 5.03
CA PRO A 225 -9.64 29.89 3.58
C PRO A 225 -11.09 29.88 3.06
N MET A 226 -11.32 30.68 2.01
CA MET A 226 -12.59 30.81 1.30
C MET A 226 -12.82 29.64 0.33
N PRO A 227 -14.06 29.15 0.12
CA PRO A 227 -14.34 28.03 -0.77
C PRO A 227 -14.36 28.48 -2.25
N GLY A 228 -13.61 27.82 -3.13
CA GLY A 228 -13.89 27.88 -4.58
C GLY A 228 -12.74 28.02 -5.58
N MET A 229 -11.47 27.73 -5.24
CA MET A 229 -10.40 27.63 -6.26
C MET A 229 -9.67 26.28 -6.19
N PRO A 230 -9.49 25.56 -7.32
CA PRO A 230 -8.67 24.35 -7.36
C PRO A 230 -7.20 24.79 -7.47
N GLY A 231 -6.59 25.13 -6.34
CA GLY A 231 -5.21 25.60 -6.26
C GLY A 231 -4.31 24.60 -5.55
N GLY A 232 -3.66 23.73 -6.32
CA GLY A 232 -2.35 23.15 -6.02
C GLY A 232 -2.04 22.65 -4.60
N ASP A 233 -2.70 21.57 -4.14
CA ASP A 233 -2.31 20.89 -2.90
C ASP A 233 -1.12 19.94 -3.12
N VAL A 234 0.06 20.51 -3.37
CA VAL A 234 1.34 19.87 -3.04
C VAL A 234 1.77 20.48 -1.71
N ALA A 235 2.18 19.66 -0.74
CA ALA A 235 2.56 20.25 0.55
C ALA A 235 3.77 21.17 0.33
N SER A 236 3.71 22.37 0.92
CA SER A 236 4.73 23.38 0.71
C SER A 236 5.68 23.47 1.89
N SER A 237 6.99 23.52 1.64
CA SER A 237 8.03 23.69 2.66
C SER A 237 8.97 24.84 2.30
N ASP A 238 8.94 25.91 3.09
CA ASP A 238 9.86 27.05 2.97
C ASP A 238 11.33 26.63 3.08
N LEU A 239 11.61 25.57 3.86
CA LEU A 239 12.97 25.00 4.02
C LEU A 239 13.44 24.24 2.77
N LEU A 240 12.52 23.74 1.94
CA LEU A 240 12.82 22.96 0.73
C LEU A 240 12.64 23.76 -0.57
N GLY A 241 12.48 25.09 -0.49
CA GLY A 241 12.28 25.93 -1.67
C GLY A 241 10.84 25.98 -2.16
N GLY A 242 9.90 25.74 -1.25
CA GLY A 242 8.48 25.99 -1.41
C GLY A 242 7.66 24.76 -1.77
N ASP A 243 7.92 24.03 -2.85
CA ASP A 243 7.23 22.74 -3.11
C ASP A 243 8.05 21.60 -2.50
N ALA A 244 7.50 20.93 -1.48
CA ALA A 244 8.18 19.85 -0.78
C ALA A 244 8.21 18.53 -1.57
N GLY A 245 7.49 18.43 -2.69
CA GLY A 245 7.29 17.17 -3.41
C GLY A 245 6.32 16.22 -2.71
N ASP A 246 5.60 16.72 -1.70
CA ASP A 246 4.67 15.95 -0.89
C ASP A 246 3.30 15.85 -1.59
N VAL A 247 2.77 14.64 -1.67
CA VAL A 247 1.43 14.36 -2.16
C VAL A 247 0.44 14.55 -1.02
N ALA A 248 -0.56 15.42 -1.21
CA ALA A 248 -1.67 15.55 -0.27
C ALA A 248 -2.72 14.48 -0.56
N TYR A 249 -2.96 13.59 0.41
CA TYR A 249 -3.97 12.54 0.32
C TYR A 249 -5.25 12.96 1.04
N PRO A 250 -6.40 13.03 0.34
CA PRO A 250 -7.68 13.39 0.98
C PRO A 250 -8.17 12.34 1.97
N TYR A 251 -7.75 11.08 1.81
CA TYR A 251 -8.12 9.99 2.71
C TYR A 251 -6.94 9.07 2.99
N TYR A 252 -6.99 8.43 4.16
CA TYR A 252 -6.20 7.25 4.48
C TYR A 252 -7.15 6.10 4.69
N LEU A 253 -6.80 4.91 4.24
CA LEU A 253 -7.65 3.74 4.30
C LEU A 253 -7.06 2.68 5.23
N ILE A 254 -7.95 2.00 5.95
CA ILE A 254 -7.68 0.78 6.70
C ILE A 254 -8.60 -0.28 6.09
N ASN A 255 -8.00 -1.27 5.42
CA ASN A 255 -8.72 -2.29 4.67
C ASN A 255 -9.75 -1.69 3.69
N GLY A 256 -9.33 -0.66 2.95
CA GLY A 256 -10.13 0.01 1.91
C GLY A 256 -11.26 0.90 2.42
N ARG A 257 -11.22 1.27 3.71
CA ARG A 257 -12.23 2.12 4.35
C ARG A 257 -11.58 3.24 5.13
N ILE A 258 -12.22 4.40 5.18
CA ILE A 258 -11.79 5.50 6.04
C ILE A 258 -11.84 5.08 7.52
N PRO A 259 -10.99 5.66 8.40
CA PRO A 259 -10.90 5.25 9.80
C PRO A 259 -12.21 5.40 10.59
N ALA A 260 -13.12 6.27 10.14
CA ALA A 260 -14.43 6.49 10.74
C ALA A 260 -15.46 5.37 10.42
N ALA A 261 -15.17 4.50 9.46
CA ALA A 261 -16.08 3.44 8.99
C ALA A 261 -15.35 2.10 8.78
N PRO A 262 -14.63 1.58 9.80
CA PRO A 262 -13.78 0.40 9.64
C PRO A 262 -14.62 -0.82 9.29
N ARG A 263 -14.07 -1.69 8.44
CA ARG A 263 -14.54 -3.07 8.31
C ARG A 263 -13.72 -3.99 9.22
N PRO A 264 -14.34 -5.03 9.81
CA PRO A 264 -13.56 -6.08 10.47
C PRO A 264 -12.56 -6.70 9.47
N SER A 265 -11.49 -7.31 9.99
CA SER A 265 -10.44 -7.96 9.18
C SER A 265 -11.02 -8.89 8.13
N MET A 266 -10.25 -9.10 7.06
CA MET A 266 -10.56 -10.14 6.09
C MET A 266 -10.69 -11.51 6.79
N PRO A 267 -11.64 -12.36 6.37
CA PRO A 267 -12.03 -13.55 7.12
C PRO A 267 -10.84 -14.48 7.42
N ASN A 268 -10.83 -14.94 8.68
CA ASN A 268 -9.86 -15.87 9.29
C ASN A 268 -10.02 -17.32 8.75
N ARG A 269 -9.07 -18.21 9.05
CA ARG A 269 -8.95 -19.64 8.65
C ARG A 269 -10.22 -20.50 8.72
N ASP A 270 -11.29 -20.07 9.39
CA ASP A 270 -12.41 -20.94 9.78
C ASP A 270 -13.73 -20.75 8.99
N SER A 271 -13.75 -19.97 7.90
CA SER A 271 -15.03 -19.70 7.19
C SER A 271 -15.39 -20.60 6.00
N GLU A 272 -14.59 -21.59 5.60
CA GLU A 272 -14.95 -22.48 4.48
C GLU A 272 -14.70 -23.96 4.76
N SER A 273 -15.60 -24.57 5.54
CA SER A 273 -16.01 -25.96 5.33
C SER A 273 -17.53 -26.07 5.49
N GLY A 274 -18.25 -25.82 4.40
CA GLY A 274 -19.70 -25.89 4.37
C GLY A 274 -20.22 -25.98 2.95
N SER A 275 -20.25 -27.20 2.42
CA SER A 275 -20.96 -27.59 1.21
C SER A 275 -22.37 -26.99 1.14
N GLY A 276 -22.76 -26.51 -0.04
CA GLY A 276 -23.97 -25.73 -0.27
C GLY A 276 -25.29 -26.31 0.26
N SER A 277 -26.11 -25.40 0.78
CA SER A 277 -27.56 -25.44 0.60
C SER A 277 -28.11 -24.02 0.70
N SER A 278 -28.84 -23.60 -0.33
CA SER A 278 -29.55 -22.34 -0.37
C SER A 278 -30.58 -22.24 0.76
N MET A 279 -30.45 -21.23 1.63
CA MET A 279 -31.56 -20.78 2.48
C MET A 279 -32.11 -19.44 1.97
N PRO A 280 -33.44 -19.23 2.03
CA PRO A 280 -34.08 -18.02 1.53
C PRO A 280 -33.89 -16.84 2.51
N PRO A 281 -34.10 -15.58 2.05
CA PRO A 281 -33.76 -14.39 2.83
C PRO A 281 -34.63 -14.27 4.08
N GLN A 282 -33.99 -14.25 5.25
CA GLN A 282 -34.64 -13.85 6.50
C GLN A 282 -34.61 -12.33 6.64
N THR A 283 -35.77 -11.78 6.95
CA THR A 283 -36.09 -10.36 7.17
C THR A 283 -35.28 -9.80 8.35
N PRO A 284 -34.82 -8.53 8.32
CA PRO A 284 -33.95 -7.98 9.37
C PRO A 284 -34.72 -7.82 10.68
N ARG A 285 -34.28 -8.53 11.73
CA ARG A 285 -34.66 -8.25 13.11
C ARG A 285 -33.74 -7.18 13.68
N SER A 286 -34.36 -6.21 14.34
CA SER A 286 -33.80 -5.06 15.05
C SER A 286 -32.51 -5.34 15.81
N VAL A 287 -31.49 -4.49 15.59
CA VAL A 287 -30.23 -4.48 16.34
C VAL A 287 -30.50 -4.01 17.77
N SER A 288 -30.29 -4.91 18.73
CA SER A 288 -30.23 -4.62 20.17
C SER A 288 -28.89 -3.97 20.53
N ARG A 289 -29.00 -2.94 21.39
CA ARG A 289 -27.95 -2.14 22.03
C ARG A 289 -26.77 -2.98 22.57
N TRP A 290 -25.55 -2.52 22.30
CA TRP A 290 -24.32 -2.97 22.98
C TRP A 290 -24.35 -2.58 24.47
N PRO A 291 -23.87 -3.43 25.40
CA PRO A 291 -23.69 -3.02 26.79
C PRO A 291 -22.39 -2.24 26.98
N ASP A 292 -22.48 -1.14 27.73
CA ASP A 292 -21.35 -0.36 28.23
C ASP A 292 -20.42 -1.21 29.10
N ILE A 293 -19.12 -1.17 28.80
CA ILE A 293 -18.06 -1.68 29.67
C ILE A 293 -17.61 -0.50 30.55
N ARG A 294 -17.68 -0.68 31.87
CA ARG A 294 -17.10 0.21 32.89
C ARG A 294 -15.63 -0.10 33.11
#